data_AF-A0A6S7AJG8-F1
#
_entry.id   AF-A0A6S7AJG8-F1
#
_cell.length_a   1.000
_cell.length_b   1.000
_cell.length_c   1.000
_cell.angle_alpha   90.00
_cell.angle_beta   90.00
_cell.angle_gamma   90.00
#
_symmetry.space_group_name_H-M   'P 1'
#
loop_
_entity.id
_entity.type
_entity.pdbx_description
1 polymer ?
#
loop_
_entity_poly.entity_id
_entity_poly.type
_entity_poly.pdbx_seq_one_letter_code
_entity_poly.pdbx_strand_id
1 'polypeptide(L)'
;MERYGAQPCETALVGGIREDMIAGVQNKLLLLRPTWYGQHMEYGFPVETISELARFCFVFGLRKHPIFWRVQDGTLDVSAAGPFSTFKAAYQMFGEDARAFAKGGMGSPNFWFNFAVSSMYFSGLLEGVNYICSYPGHSPQSDPNKFGMADVLAKLGKCFNISYYHDLIVRHEEALKSQPIKAANRRFLTQLNSIHLSKRPHKNLANDAVKTAISLNGKTILVVDDFCTSGRSNEASRAFIEAAGGRARLFSWLKTINAPYTRINSAPDLAPFKPNGLENEPLSLEYDYFAHVVANGAPGEIHESLCRYRDWKWA
;
A
#
# COMPACT_ATOMS: atom_id res chain seq x y z
N MET A 1 24.38 -6.91 -9.41
CA MET A 1 23.15 -6.89 -10.23
C MET A 1 23.48 -7.14 -11.69
N GLU A 2 24.29 -6.29 -12.35
CA GLU A 2 24.71 -6.45 -13.76
C GLU A 2 25.26 -7.86 -14.11
N ARG A 3 26.15 -8.40 -13.28
CA ARG A 3 26.67 -9.78 -13.42
C ARG A 3 25.58 -10.86 -13.58
N TYR A 4 24.42 -10.65 -12.97
CA TYR A 4 23.32 -11.63 -12.92
C TYR A 4 22.13 -11.22 -13.80
N GLY A 5 22.22 -10.08 -14.51
CA GLY A 5 21.10 -9.55 -15.31
C GLY A 5 19.85 -9.17 -14.50
N ALA A 6 19.97 -9.07 -13.17
CA ALA A 6 18.85 -8.82 -12.27
C ALA A 6 18.59 -7.31 -12.10
N GLN A 7 17.32 -6.94 -12.05
CA GLN A 7 16.87 -5.59 -11.72
C GLN A 7 16.90 -5.33 -10.20
N PRO A 8 16.88 -4.06 -9.75
CA PRO A 8 16.76 -3.74 -8.33
C PRO A 8 15.55 -4.43 -7.69
N CYS A 9 14.36 -4.33 -8.30
CA CYS A 9 13.14 -4.95 -7.81
C CYS A 9 13.15 -6.49 -7.80
N GLU A 10 14.16 -7.15 -8.37
CA GLU A 10 14.34 -8.61 -8.36
C GLU A 10 15.41 -9.06 -7.36
N THR A 11 16.03 -8.11 -6.65
CA THR A 11 17.16 -8.34 -5.76
C THR A 11 16.80 -7.94 -4.34
N ALA A 12 17.16 -8.73 -3.33
CA ALA A 12 17.10 -8.29 -1.93
C ALA A 12 18.51 -8.28 -1.33
N LEU A 13 18.81 -7.29 -0.49
CA LEU A 13 20.07 -7.23 0.24
C LEU A 13 19.88 -7.85 1.62
N VAL A 14 20.73 -8.80 1.97
CA VAL A 14 20.81 -9.37 3.32
C VAL A 14 22.04 -8.77 4.00
N GLY A 15 21.83 -8.00 5.06
CA GLY A 15 22.91 -7.26 5.68
C GLY A 15 22.54 -6.65 7.03
N GLY A 16 23.55 -6.46 7.87
CA GLY A 16 23.39 -6.09 9.28
C GLY A 16 24.23 -4.89 9.71
N ILE A 17 25.19 -4.43 8.90
CA ILE A 17 26.12 -3.35 9.26
C ILE A 17 25.88 -2.07 8.47
N ARG A 18 26.48 -0.95 8.90
CA ARG A 18 26.26 0.39 8.33
C ARG A 18 26.49 0.45 6.82
N GLU A 19 27.51 -0.24 6.34
CA GLU A 19 27.89 -0.35 4.94
C GLU A 19 26.78 -1.01 4.12
N ASP A 20 26.15 -2.06 4.64
CA ASP A 20 25.01 -2.73 4.00
C ASP A 20 23.79 -1.80 3.93
N MET A 21 23.52 -1.04 4.99
CA MET A 21 22.43 -0.05 4.96
C MET A 21 22.68 1.01 3.90
N ILE A 22 23.89 1.54 3.82
CA ILE A 22 24.24 2.53 2.79
C ILE A 22 24.09 1.92 1.40
N ALA A 23 24.60 0.70 1.19
CA ALA A 23 24.48 0.01 -0.08
C ALA A 23 23.01 -0.23 -0.46
N GLY A 24 22.18 -0.73 0.46
CA GLY A 24 20.76 -0.97 0.22
C GLY A 24 19.99 0.31 -0.13
N VAL A 25 20.18 1.36 0.67
CA VAL A 25 19.47 2.64 0.49
C VAL A 25 19.88 3.37 -0.79
N GLN A 26 21.18 3.39 -1.12
CA GLN A 26 21.68 4.04 -2.33
C GLN A 26 21.26 3.29 -3.61
N ASN A 27 21.22 1.96 -3.56
CA ASN A 27 20.84 1.12 -4.69
C ASN A 27 19.33 0.78 -4.73
N LYS A 28 18.53 1.34 -3.81
CA LYS A 28 17.08 1.09 -3.72
C LYS A 28 16.75 -0.40 -3.63
N LEU A 29 17.44 -1.10 -2.73
CA LEU A 29 17.23 -2.52 -2.49
C LEU A 29 16.43 -2.75 -1.22
N LEU A 30 15.54 -3.74 -1.24
CA LEU A 30 14.89 -4.24 -0.04
C LEU A 30 15.94 -4.84 0.90
N LEU A 31 16.11 -4.22 2.07
CA LEU A 31 17.05 -4.67 3.08
C LEU A 31 16.36 -5.62 4.06
N LEU A 32 16.76 -6.89 4.04
CA LEU A 32 16.46 -7.88 5.06
C LEU A 32 17.61 -7.88 6.07
N ARG A 33 17.32 -7.62 7.33
CA ARG A 33 18.30 -7.44 8.40
C ARG A 33 18.34 -8.66 9.33
N PRO A 34 19.36 -9.52 9.23
CA PRO A 34 19.63 -10.53 10.25
C PRO A 34 19.83 -9.90 11.63
N THR A 35 19.09 -10.37 12.62
CA THR A 35 19.31 -9.98 14.02
C THR A 35 20.23 -10.96 14.76
N TRP A 36 20.65 -12.05 14.12
CA TRP A 36 21.59 -13.04 14.67
C TRP A 36 23.06 -12.77 14.29
N TYR A 37 23.33 -11.73 13.50
CA TYR A 37 24.66 -11.41 12.99
C TYR A 37 24.87 -9.90 12.89
N GLY A 38 26.05 -9.41 13.30
CA GLY A 38 26.47 -8.01 13.17
C GLY A 38 25.99 -7.08 14.30
N GLN A 39 26.37 -5.81 14.20
CA GLN A 39 25.91 -4.75 15.11
C GLN A 39 24.53 -4.26 14.68
N HIS A 40 23.52 -4.39 15.54
CA HIS A 40 22.14 -4.08 15.19
C HIS A 40 21.94 -2.61 14.85
N MET A 41 21.51 -2.34 13.62
CA MET A 41 20.95 -1.05 13.20
C MET A 41 19.42 -1.09 13.26
N GLU A 42 18.79 0.09 13.22
CA GLU A 42 17.32 0.22 13.15
C GLU A 42 16.74 -0.03 11.74
N TYR A 43 17.57 0.09 10.69
CA TYR A 43 17.15 0.01 9.28
C TYR A 43 16.95 -1.44 8.79
N GLY A 44 16.09 -1.62 7.78
CA GLY A 44 15.77 -2.94 7.21
C GLY A 44 14.69 -3.71 7.96
N PHE A 45 14.15 -4.73 7.31
CA PHE A 45 13.16 -5.64 7.90
C PHE A 45 13.87 -6.71 8.71
N PRO A 46 13.63 -6.80 10.03
CA PRO A 46 14.30 -7.79 10.86
C PRO A 46 13.92 -9.20 10.42
N VAL A 47 14.92 -10.07 10.37
CA VAL A 47 14.76 -11.53 10.31
C VAL A 47 15.52 -12.08 11.50
N GLU A 48 14.91 -12.97 12.28
CA GLU A 48 15.46 -13.44 13.56
C GLU A 48 16.24 -14.75 13.45
N THR A 49 15.96 -15.54 12.42
CA THR A 49 16.72 -16.75 12.12
C THR A 49 16.95 -16.93 10.63
N ILE A 50 17.93 -17.76 10.26
CA ILE A 50 18.14 -18.20 8.87
C ILE A 50 16.86 -18.82 8.29
N SER A 51 16.11 -19.56 9.13
CA SER A 51 14.80 -20.12 8.79
C SER A 51 13.80 -19.03 8.40
N GLU A 52 13.78 -17.89 9.09
CA GLU A 52 12.88 -16.78 8.74
C GLU A 52 13.31 -16.04 7.47
N LEU A 53 14.62 -15.85 7.25
CA LEU A 53 15.12 -15.29 5.99
C LEU A 53 14.71 -16.19 4.82
N ALA A 54 14.88 -17.49 4.96
CA ALA A 54 14.48 -18.41 3.92
C ALA A 54 12.96 -18.46 3.76
N ARG A 55 12.18 -18.42 4.85
CA ARG A 55 10.72 -18.26 4.78
C ARG A 55 10.36 -17.04 3.96
N PHE A 56 11.04 -15.91 4.18
CA PHE A 56 10.80 -14.70 3.39
C PHE A 56 11.05 -14.93 1.91
N CYS A 57 12.22 -15.48 1.54
CA CYS A 57 12.57 -15.74 0.15
C CYS A 57 11.57 -16.69 -0.52
N PHE A 58 11.23 -17.81 0.12
CA PHE A 58 10.40 -18.85 -0.46
C PHE A 58 8.91 -18.55 -0.48
N VAL A 59 8.41 -17.74 0.47
CA VAL A 59 6.99 -17.37 0.56
C VAL A 59 6.70 -16.08 -0.20
N PHE A 60 7.61 -15.10 -0.16
CA PHE A 60 7.36 -13.76 -0.70
C PHE A 60 8.27 -13.40 -1.88
N GLY A 61 9.56 -13.72 -1.78
CA GLY A 61 10.55 -13.35 -2.80
C GLY A 61 10.42 -14.11 -4.12
N LEU A 62 9.91 -15.35 -4.09
CA LEU A 62 9.75 -16.20 -5.28
C LEU A 62 8.34 -16.18 -5.87
N ARG A 63 7.46 -15.29 -5.40
CA ARG A 63 6.11 -15.15 -5.96
C ARG A 63 6.19 -14.68 -7.41
N LYS A 64 5.41 -15.31 -8.28
CA LYS A 64 5.28 -14.99 -9.70
C LYS A 64 4.26 -13.89 -9.95
N HIS A 65 3.29 -13.69 -9.05
CA HIS A 65 2.18 -12.77 -9.24
C HIS A 65 2.11 -11.74 -8.10
N PRO A 66 3.04 -10.76 -8.05
CA PRO A 66 3.03 -9.73 -7.01
C PRO A 66 1.81 -8.79 -7.12
N ILE A 67 1.23 -8.65 -8.32
CA ILE A 67 0.03 -7.84 -8.59
C ILE A 67 -1.03 -8.72 -9.26
N PHE A 68 -2.24 -8.68 -8.73
CA PHE A 68 -3.39 -9.45 -9.22
C PHE A 68 -4.24 -8.64 -10.21
N TRP A 69 -4.50 -7.38 -9.88
CA TRP A 69 -5.45 -6.52 -10.59
C TRP A 69 -4.82 -5.15 -10.81
N ARG A 70 -4.96 -4.58 -12.01
CA ARG A 70 -4.33 -3.30 -12.37
C ARG A 70 -5.09 -2.54 -13.45
N VAL A 71 -5.19 -1.23 -13.26
CA VAL A 71 -5.60 -0.26 -14.29
C VAL A 71 -4.48 0.75 -14.48
N GLN A 72 -4.04 0.91 -15.72
CA GLN A 72 -3.13 1.97 -16.15
C GLN A 72 -3.76 2.68 -17.34
N ASP A 73 -4.20 3.92 -17.14
CA ASP A 73 -4.88 4.71 -18.16
C ASP A 73 -4.66 6.22 -17.96
N GLY A 74 -3.82 6.81 -18.80
CA GLY A 74 -3.40 8.21 -18.68
C GLY A 74 -2.68 8.45 -17.36
N THR A 75 -3.27 9.29 -16.49
CA THR A 75 -2.73 9.58 -15.15
C THR A 75 -3.13 8.56 -14.08
N LEU A 76 -4.05 7.64 -14.38
CA LEU A 76 -4.46 6.60 -13.46
C LEU A 76 -3.44 5.46 -13.45
N ASP A 77 -2.86 5.18 -12.29
CA ASP A 77 -2.05 3.98 -12.00
C ASP A 77 -2.52 3.39 -10.67
N VAL A 78 -3.40 2.39 -10.74
CA VAL A 78 -3.98 1.71 -9.57
C VAL A 78 -3.78 0.22 -9.67
N SER A 79 -3.29 -0.38 -8.58
CA SER A 79 -2.98 -1.80 -8.50
C SER A 79 -3.47 -2.42 -7.19
N ALA A 80 -3.76 -3.71 -7.21
CA ALA A 80 -4.00 -4.50 -6.01
C ALA A 80 -3.23 -5.83 -6.03
N ALA A 81 -2.67 -6.21 -4.88
CA ALA A 81 -1.84 -7.41 -4.78
C ALA A 81 -2.63 -8.73 -4.83
N GLY A 82 -3.89 -8.75 -4.39
CA GLY A 82 -4.75 -9.92 -4.46
C GLY A 82 -6.25 -9.59 -4.58
N PRO A 83 -7.13 -10.58 -4.81
CA PRO A 83 -8.57 -10.38 -4.72
C PRO A 83 -9.07 -10.49 -3.28
N PHE A 84 -10.28 -9.97 -3.02
CA PHE A 84 -10.97 -10.12 -1.75
C PHE A 84 -12.41 -10.59 -1.93
N SER A 85 -12.76 -11.67 -1.23
CA SER A 85 -14.13 -12.08 -0.96
C SER A 85 -14.15 -13.01 0.24
N THR A 86 -15.23 -12.95 1.04
CA THR A 86 -15.54 -13.95 2.06
C THR A 86 -16.71 -14.86 1.65
N PHE A 87 -17.22 -14.73 0.42
CA PHE A 87 -18.40 -15.46 -0.05
C PHE A 87 -18.09 -16.49 -1.13
N LYS A 88 -16.95 -16.37 -1.81
CA LYS A 88 -16.50 -17.36 -2.80
C LYS A 88 -15.41 -18.21 -2.16
N ALA A 89 -15.61 -19.54 -2.14
CA ALA A 89 -14.67 -20.50 -1.56
C ALA A 89 -13.23 -20.29 -2.07
N ALA A 90 -13.08 -20.02 -3.38
CA ALA A 90 -11.80 -19.75 -4.04
C ALA A 90 -11.00 -18.56 -3.47
N TYR A 91 -11.63 -17.68 -2.69
CA TYR A 91 -10.98 -16.52 -2.07
C TYR A 91 -11.13 -16.49 -0.55
N GLN A 92 -12.12 -17.21 0.00
CA GLN A 92 -12.33 -17.36 1.44
C GLN A 92 -11.10 -17.97 2.14
N MET A 93 -10.40 -18.86 1.43
CA MET A 93 -9.19 -19.59 1.87
C MET A 93 -8.08 -18.69 2.47
N PHE A 94 -8.01 -17.42 2.09
CA PHE A 94 -7.16 -16.41 2.73
C PHE A 94 -7.93 -15.13 3.10
N GLY A 95 -9.10 -14.88 2.49
CA GLY A 95 -9.90 -13.67 2.68
C GLY A 95 -10.42 -13.50 4.10
N GLU A 96 -10.66 -14.58 4.84
CA GLU A 96 -11.00 -14.52 6.25
C GLU A 96 -9.84 -14.04 7.12
N ASP A 97 -8.63 -14.58 6.91
CA ASP A 97 -7.43 -14.14 7.62
C ASP A 97 -7.10 -12.67 7.30
N ALA A 98 -7.20 -12.29 6.02
CA ALA A 98 -7.04 -10.91 5.58
C ALA A 98 -8.02 -9.95 6.27
N ARG A 99 -9.31 -10.33 6.34
CA ARG A 99 -10.34 -9.53 7.00
C ARG A 99 -10.12 -9.45 8.50
N ALA A 100 -9.72 -10.55 9.14
CA ALA A 100 -9.43 -10.60 10.57
C ALA A 100 -8.28 -9.65 10.92
N PHE A 101 -7.24 -9.61 10.09
CA PHE A 101 -6.13 -8.71 10.25
C PHE A 101 -6.55 -7.25 10.08
N ALA A 102 -7.17 -6.91 8.95
CA ALA A 102 -7.54 -5.53 8.66
C ALA A 102 -8.56 -4.93 9.65
N LYS A 103 -9.44 -5.75 10.24
CA LYS A 103 -10.49 -5.26 11.16
C LYS A 103 -10.11 -5.31 12.64
N GLY A 104 -9.27 -6.27 13.04
CA GLY A 104 -9.02 -6.53 14.46
C GLY A 104 -7.58 -6.87 14.81
N GLY A 105 -6.64 -6.80 13.86
CA GLY A 105 -5.24 -7.18 14.08
C GLY A 105 -5.05 -8.68 14.35
N MET A 106 -6.09 -9.49 14.11
CA MET A 106 -6.07 -10.94 14.30
C MET A 106 -5.61 -11.66 13.03
N GLY A 107 -5.48 -12.99 13.05
CA GLY A 107 -5.01 -13.76 11.90
C GLY A 107 -3.48 -13.76 11.81
N SER A 108 -2.94 -13.49 10.62
CA SER A 108 -1.49 -13.56 10.36
C SER A 108 -0.87 -12.19 10.01
N PRO A 109 -0.76 -11.21 10.95
CA PRO A 109 -0.28 -9.86 10.66
C PRO A 109 1.06 -9.80 9.92
N ASN A 110 2.06 -10.53 10.41
CA ASN A 110 3.40 -10.58 9.80
C ASN A 110 3.39 -11.15 8.37
N PHE A 111 2.44 -12.05 8.06
CA PHE A 111 2.25 -12.49 6.69
C PHE A 111 1.77 -11.34 5.80
N TRP A 112 0.72 -10.61 6.22
CA TRP A 112 0.17 -9.51 5.42
C TRP A 112 1.11 -8.32 5.29
N PHE A 113 1.91 -8.03 6.32
CA PHE A 113 2.99 -7.04 6.24
C PHE A 113 4.00 -7.40 5.16
N ASN A 114 4.56 -8.61 5.22
CA ASN A 114 5.54 -9.06 4.24
C ASN A 114 4.92 -9.23 2.85
N PHE A 115 3.66 -9.65 2.78
CA PHE A 115 2.89 -9.71 1.54
C PHE A 115 2.76 -8.33 0.88
N ALA A 116 2.38 -7.29 1.62
CA ALA A 116 2.28 -5.94 1.10
C ALA A 116 3.65 -5.38 0.67
N VAL A 117 4.67 -5.52 1.52
CA VAL A 117 6.05 -5.07 1.26
C VAL A 117 6.61 -5.72 0.01
N SER A 118 6.56 -7.06 -0.07
CA SER A 118 7.04 -7.82 -1.22
C SER A 118 6.26 -7.48 -2.49
N SER A 119 4.93 -7.35 -2.41
CA SER A 119 4.12 -7.00 -3.58
C SER A 119 4.47 -5.61 -4.12
N MET A 120 4.66 -4.60 -3.26
CA MET A 120 5.08 -3.27 -3.70
C MET A 120 6.50 -3.24 -4.27
N TYR A 121 7.42 -3.99 -3.64
CA TYR A 121 8.82 -4.01 -4.05
C TYR A 121 9.04 -4.78 -5.35
N PHE A 122 8.67 -6.07 -5.39
CA PHE A 122 8.92 -6.97 -6.52
C PHE A 122 8.10 -6.64 -7.77
N SER A 123 7.05 -5.82 -7.64
CA SER A 123 6.32 -5.29 -8.80
C SER A 123 6.90 -3.99 -9.38
N GLY A 124 7.92 -3.41 -8.75
CA GLY A 124 8.48 -2.12 -9.15
C GLY A 124 7.62 -0.90 -8.78
N LEU A 125 6.54 -1.06 -7.99
CA LEU A 125 5.66 0.07 -7.65
C LEU A 125 6.36 1.19 -6.87
N LEU A 126 7.49 0.92 -6.22
CA LEU A 126 8.29 1.91 -5.51
C LEU A 126 9.20 2.74 -6.41
N GLU A 127 9.37 2.36 -7.69
CA GLU A 127 10.22 3.09 -8.62
C GLU A 127 9.69 4.50 -8.91
N GLY A 128 10.55 5.50 -8.76
CA GLY A 128 10.21 6.91 -8.97
C GLY A 128 9.28 7.52 -7.91
N VAL A 129 8.94 6.78 -6.85
CA VAL A 129 8.12 7.28 -5.74
C VAL A 129 8.94 8.23 -4.86
N ASN A 130 8.37 9.38 -4.55
CA ASN A 130 9.00 10.37 -3.69
C ASN A 130 8.48 10.29 -2.24
N TYR A 131 7.17 10.02 -2.08
CA TYR A 131 6.51 9.91 -0.78
C TYR A 131 5.59 8.69 -0.74
N ILE A 132 5.43 8.10 0.45
CA ILE A 132 4.43 7.07 0.73
C ILE A 132 3.44 7.67 1.74
N CYS A 133 2.15 7.41 1.58
CA CYS A 133 1.14 7.67 2.60
C CYS A 133 0.11 6.54 2.65
N SER A 134 -0.59 6.42 3.76
CA SER A 134 -1.76 5.56 3.90
C SER A 134 -3.04 6.36 3.71
N TYR A 135 -4.10 5.73 3.19
CA TYR A 135 -5.42 6.34 3.23
C TYR A 135 -5.96 6.36 4.67
N PRO A 136 -6.57 7.46 5.15
CA PRO A 136 -7.04 7.54 6.53
C PRO A 136 -8.30 6.70 6.74
N GLY A 137 -8.41 6.11 7.94
CA GLY A 137 -9.62 5.42 8.40
C GLY A 137 -10.84 6.34 8.44
N HIS A 138 -12.04 5.77 8.56
CA HIS A 138 -13.33 6.49 8.40
C HIS A 138 -13.61 7.65 9.38
N SER A 139 -12.97 7.70 10.54
CA SER A 139 -13.15 8.74 11.56
C SER A 139 -11.92 9.63 11.67
N PRO A 140 -12.05 10.93 11.97
CA PRO A 140 -10.92 11.82 12.25
C PRO A 140 -10.04 11.37 13.42
N GLN A 141 -10.59 10.56 14.34
CA GLN A 141 -9.88 10.01 15.50
C GLN A 141 -9.32 8.60 15.24
N SER A 142 -9.33 8.14 13.98
CA SER A 142 -8.75 6.85 13.63
C SER A 142 -7.25 6.86 13.93
N ASP A 143 -6.78 5.91 14.74
CA ASP A 143 -5.35 5.70 14.95
C ASP A 143 -4.69 5.36 13.60
N PRO A 144 -3.74 6.18 13.11
CA PRO A 144 -3.07 5.94 11.84
C PRO A 144 -2.22 4.66 11.86
N ASN A 145 -1.84 4.15 13.03
CA ASN A 145 -1.04 2.94 13.19
C ASN A 145 -1.82 1.79 13.85
N LYS A 146 -3.16 1.78 13.72
CA LYS A 146 -4.09 0.89 14.45
C LYS A 146 -3.74 -0.60 14.46
N PHE A 147 -2.91 -1.10 13.55
CA PHE A 147 -2.39 -2.47 13.57
C PHE A 147 -0.94 -2.57 13.06
N GLY A 148 -0.10 -1.55 13.30
CA GLY A 148 1.34 -1.59 12.97
C GLY A 148 1.70 -1.39 11.48
N MET A 149 0.73 -1.22 10.58
CA MET A 149 1.03 -1.01 9.16
C MET A 149 1.79 0.29 8.91
N ALA A 150 1.50 1.36 9.65
CA ALA A 150 2.19 2.63 9.46
C ALA A 150 3.68 2.50 9.78
N ASP A 151 4.04 1.70 10.80
CA ASP A 151 5.44 1.37 11.11
C ASP A 151 6.10 0.59 9.96
N VAL A 152 5.38 -0.36 9.38
CA VAL A 152 5.84 -1.17 8.24
C VAL A 152 6.11 -0.28 7.02
N LEU A 153 5.21 0.64 6.70
CA LEU A 153 5.38 1.59 5.60
C LEU A 153 6.48 2.62 5.88
N ALA A 154 6.64 3.08 7.13
CA ALA A 154 7.73 3.95 7.52
C ALA A 154 9.09 3.24 7.37
N LYS A 155 9.18 1.98 7.78
CA LYS A 155 10.38 1.14 7.62
C LYS A 155 10.68 0.84 6.16
N LEU A 156 9.65 0.55 5.36
CA LEU A 156 9.77 0.41 3.92
C LEU A 156 10.37 1.69 3.32
N GLY A 157 9.77 2.84 3.61
CA GLY A 157 10.25 4.14 3.12
C GLY A 157 11.72 4.39 3.48
N LYS A 158 12.11 4.11 4.73
CA LYS A 158 13.51 4.19 5.19
C LYS A 158 14.46 3.35 4.32
N CYS A 159 14.08 2.14 3.90
CA CYS A 159 14.89 1.28 3.04
C CYS A 159 15.17 1.89 1.65
N PHE A 160 14.25 2.73 1.15
CA PHE A 160 14.34 3.32 -0.19
C PHE A 160 14.68 4.81 -0.19
N ASN A 161 15.01 5.40 0.97
CA ASN A 161 15.11 6.86 1.16
C ASN A 161 13.84 7.60 0.67
N ILE A 162 12.68 7.02 0.96
CA ILE A 162 11.36 7.57 0.67
C ILE A 162 10.74 7.98 2.01
N SER A 163 10.18 9.20 2.08
CA SER A 163 9.52 9.64 3.31
C SER A 163 8.11 9.06 3.37
N TYR A 164 7.75 8.46 4.49
CA TYR A 164 6.38 8.07 4.80
C TYR A 164 5.69 9.20 5.57
N TYR A 165 4.47 9.55 5.16
CA TYR A 165 3.64 10.59 5.78
C TYR A 165 2.25 10.02 6.04
N HIS A 166 2.03 9.52 7.26
CA HIS A 166 0.79 8.85 7.65
C HIS A 166 -0.43 9.78 7.62
N ASP A 167 -0.20 11.07 7.82
CA ASP A 167 -1.19 12.15 7.88
C ASP A 167 -1.04 13.12 6.69
N LEU A 168 -0.47 12.67 5.57
CA LEU A 168 -0.50 13.45 4.33
C LEU A 168 -1.93 13.70 3.88
N ILE A 169 -2.76 12.66 3.93
CA ILE A 169 -4.19 12.73 3.66
C ILE A 169 -4.90 12.72 5.02
N VAL A 170 -5.48 13.85 5.39
CA VAL A 170 -6.13 14.06 6.68
C VAL A 170 -7.62 13.92 6.51
N ARG A 171 -8.24 13.12 7.37
CA ARG A 171 -9.69 13.10 7.53
C ARG A 171 -10.10 14.11 8.58
N HIS A 172 -10.86 15.13 8.16
CA HIS A 172 -11.30 16.22 9.05
C HIS A 172 -12.77 16.08 9.47
N GLU A 173 -13.55 15.28 8.73
CA GLU A 173 -14.94 14.95 9.05
C GLU A 173 -15.14 13.43 8.97
N GLU A 174 -16.07 12.89 9.77
CA GLU A 174 -16.42 11.47 9.68
C GLU A 174 -17.02 11.15 8.31
N ALA A 175 -16.46 10.15 7.64
CA ALA A 175 -17.08 9.60 6.45
C ALA A 175 -18.01 8.46 6.83
N LEU A 176 -19.19 8.44 6.20
CA LEU A 176 -20.09 7.30 6.26
C LEU A 176 -19.32 6.01 5.94
N LYS A 177 -19.41 5.03 6.85
CA LYS A 177 -18.81 3.72 6.63
C LYS A 177 -19.33 3.14 5.32
N SER A 178 -18.41 2.74 4.46
CA SER A 178 -18.72 2.18 3.14
C SER A 178 -19.27 0.74 3.22
N GLN A 179 -19.05 0.05 4.35
CA GLN A 179 -19.43 -1.35 4.59
C GLN A 179 -20.94 -1.64 4.43
N PRO A 180 -21.86 -0.86 5.03
CA PRO A 180 -23.30 -1.05 4.82
C PRO A 180 -23.80 -0.57 3.44
N ILE A 181 -23.01 0.21 2.70
CA ILE A 181 -23.43 0.81 1.43
C ILE A 181 -23.02 -0.08 0.26
N LYS A 182 -23.99 -0.50 -0.56
CA LYS A 182 -23.73 -1.21 -1.82
C LYS A 182 -22.71 -0.44 -2.67
N ALA A 183 -21.76 -1.13 -3.30
CA ALA A 183 -20.65 -0.51 -4.03
C ALA A 183 -21.10 0.55 -5.05
N ALA A 184 -22.19 0.28 -5.79
CA ALA A 184 -22.78 1.19 -6.78
C ALA A 184 -23.36 2.48 -6.17
N ASN A 185 -23.77 2.46 -4.90
CA ASN A 185 -24.37 3.60 -4.21
C ASN A 185 -23.33 4.44 -3.45
N ARG A 186 -22.05 4.06 -3.50
CA ARG A 186 -20.97 4.80 -2.84
C ARG A 186 -20.63 6.03 -3.66
N ARG A 187 -20.63 7.18 -3.00
CA ARG A 187 -20.39 8.49 -3.60
C ARG A 187 -18.94 8.92 -3.42
N PHE A 188 -18.38 9.61 -4.40
CA PHE A 188 -17.11 10.31 -4.26
C PHE A 188 -17.22 11.43 -3.25
N LEU A 189 -18.35 12.15 -3.20
CA LEU A 189 -18.53 13.28 -2.28
C LEU A 189 -18.29 12.91 -0.82
N THR A 190 -18.67 11.69 -0.42
CA THR A 190 -18.40 11.19 0.94
C THR A 190 -16.91 11.21 1.26
N GLN A 191 -16.04 10.94 0.30
CA GLN A 191 -14.59 11.00 0.48
C GLN A 191 -14.04 12.40 0.22
N LEU A 192 -14.44 13.04 -0.88
CA LEU A 192 -13.93 14.35 -1.29
C LEU A 192 -14.18 15.46 -0.27
N ASN A 193 -15.34 15.45 0.39
CA ASN A 193 -15.70 16.48 1.36
C ASN A 193 -15.18 16.17 2.77
N SER A 194 -14.70 14.95 3.05
CA SER A 194 -14.27 14.56 4.39
C SER A 194 -12.75 14.51 4.57
N ILE A 195 -11.99 14.70 3.49
CA ILE A 195 -10.52 14.71 3.51
C ILE A 195 -9.94 16.01 2.95
N HIS A 196 -8.70 16.30 3.31
CA HIS A 196 -7.83 17.25 2.63
C HIS A 196 -6.37 16.82 2.80
N LEU A 197 -5.44 17.49 2.13
CA LEU A 197 -4.01 17.27 2.32
C LEU A 197 -3.45 18.12 3.46
N SER A 198 -2.49 17.58 4.20
CA SER A 198 -1.68 18.34 5.15
C SER A 198 -0.49 18.98 4.44
N LYS A 199 -0.23 20.28 4.71
CA LYS A 199 1.01 20.95 4.28
C LYS A 199 2.21 20.52 5.12
N ARG A 200 1.99 20.09 6.36
CA ARG A 200 3.06 19.78 7.32
C ARG A 200 2.77 18.43 7.98
N PRO A 201 2.83 17.32 7.22
CA PRO A 201 2.64 16.00 7.79
C PRO A 201 3.83 15.58 8.67
N HIS A 202 3.65 14.50 9.42
CA HIS A 202 4.67 13.90 10.27
C HIS A 202 5.49 12.88 9.47
N LYS A 203 6.79 13.12 9.39
CA LYS A 203 7.72 12.24 8.65
C LYS A 203 7.99 10.96 9.44
N ASN A 204 7.78 9.80 8.84
CA ASN A 204 8.13 8.48 9.38
C ASN A 204 7.64 8.28 10.84
N LEU A 205 6.41 8.72 11.13
CA LEU A 205 5.79 8.65 12.47
C LEU A 205 6.52 9.46 13.56
N ALA A 206 7.29 10.48 13.19
CA ALA A 206 7.86 11.42 14.15
C ALA A 206 6.76 12.13 14.94
N ASN A 207 7.04 12.47 16.21
CA ASN A 207 6.13 13.22 17.07
C ASN A 207 5.86 14.65 16.57
N ASP A 208 6.87 15.25 15.92
CA ASP A 208 6.77 16.60 15.39
C ASP A 208 6.50 16.59 13.88
N ALA A 209 5.56 17.44 13.46
CA ALA A 209 5.32 17.74 12.07
C ALA A 209 6.58 18.33 11.40
N VAL A 210 6.69 18.16 10.08
CA VAL A 210 7.78 18.81 9.34
C VAL A 210 7.69 20.34 9.47
N LYS A 211 8.82 20.98 9.75
CA LYS A 211 8.91 22.43 9.98
C LYS A 211 8.51 23.25 8.76
N THR A 212 8.84 22.76 7.57
CA THR A 212 8.57 23.43 6.28
C THR A 212 7.43 22.72 5.57
N ALA A 213 6.55 23.51 4.94
CA ALA A 213 5.48 22.95 4.13
C ALA A 213 6.07 22.06 3.01
N ILE A 214 5.56 20.85 2.85
CA ILE A 214 5.98 19.97 1.77
C ILE A 214 5.42 20.47 0.43
N SER A 215 6.13 20.17 -0.65
CA SER A 215 5.65 20.37 -2.01
C SER A 215 5.36 19.02 -2.64
N LEU A 216 4.16 18.88 -3.22
CA LEU A 216 3.80 17.72 -4.03
C LEU A 216 4.05 17.95 -5.52
N ASN A 217 4.39 19.19 -5.92
CA ASN A 217 4.54 19.54 -7.33
C ASN A 217 5.64 18.70 -8.00
N GLY A 218 5.29 18.01 -9.07
CA GLY A 218 6.19 17.12 -9.81
C GLY A 218 6.64 15.88 -9.03
N LYS A 219 6.00 15.57 -7.90
CA LYS A 219 6.31 14.39 -7.08
C LYS A 219 5.34 13.25 -7.37
N THR A 220 5.83 12.02 -7.30
CA THR A 220 5.00 10.80 -7.31
C THR A 220 4.76 10.35 -5.88
N ILE A 221 3.49 10.21 -5.49
CA ILE A 221 3.05 9.80 -4.17
C ILE A 221 2.42 8.41 -4.29
N LEU A 222 2.95 7.43 -3.55
CA LEU A 222 2.33 6.12 -3.39
C LEU A 222 1.31 6.18 -2.26
N VAL A 223 0.02 5.98 -2.58
CA VAL A 223 -1.07 5.88 -1.61
C VAL A 223 -1.38 4.40 -1.37
N VAL A 224 -1.31 3.98 -0.11
CA VAL A 224 -1.57 2.60 0.32
C VAL A 224 -2.91 2.50 1.04
N ASP A 225 -3.76 1.59 0.59
CA ASP A 225 -5.07 1.28 1.20
C ASP A 225 -5.19 -0.23 1.50
N ASP A 226 -6.09 -0.61 2.41
CA ASP A 226 -6.28 -2.02 2.77
C ASP A 226 -7.09 -2.76 1.69
N PHE A 227 -8.27 -2.23 1.36
CA PHE A 227 -9.24 -2.81 0.45
C PHE A 227 -9.76 -1.82 -0.58
N CYS A 228 -9.42 -2.04 -1.84
CA CYS A 228 -10.11 -1.38 -2.93
C CYS A 228 -11.45 -2.07 -3.20
N THR A 229 -12.56 -1.51 -2.71
CA THR A 229 -13.89 -1.97 -3.15
C THR A 229 -14.26 -1.40 -4.52
N SER A 230 -14.61 -0.12 -4.58
CA SER A 230 -15.02 0.59 -5.81
C SER A 230 -14.09 1.73 -6.20
N GLY A 231 -12.96 1.89 -5.51
CA GLY A 231 -11.96 2.91 -5.85
C GLY A 231 -12.24 4.32 -5.34
N ARG A 232 -13.39 4.61 -4.71
CA ARG A 232 -13.76 5.99 -4.29
C ARG A 232 -12.73 6.67 -3.38
N SER A 233 -12.14 5.94 -2.43
CA SER A 233 -11.07 6.42 -1.55
C SER A 233 -9.77 6.73 -2.32
N ASN A 234 -9.35 5.78 -3.15
CA ASN A 234 -8.16 5.89 -3.99
C ASN A 234 -8.30 7.08 -4.96
N GLU A 235 -9.45 7.23 -5.61
CA GLU A 235 -9.73 8.36 -6.50
C GLU A 235 -9.79 9.70 -5.80
N ALA A 236 -10.38 9.78 -4.60
CA ALA A 236 -10.36 11.01 -3.81
C ALA A 236 -8.90 11.42 -3.53
N SER A 237 -8.06 10.46 -3.12
CA SER A 237 -6.63 10.68 -2.89
C SER A 237 -5.92 11.18 -4.14
N ARG A 238 -6.16 10.51 -5.28
CA ARG A 238 -5.60 10.89 -6.58
C ARG A 238 -6.00 12.32 -6.95
N ALA A 239 -7.29 12.66 -6.86
CA ALA A 239 -7.79 13.99 -7.19
C ALA A 239 -7.12 15.09 -6.35
N PHE A 240 -6.99 14.88 -5.04
CA PHE A 240 -6.31 15.83 -4.15
C PHE A 240 -4.81 15.97 -4.46
N ILE A 241 -4.12 14.87 -4.70
CA ILE A 241 -2.68 14.86 -5.02
C ILE A 241 -2.43 15.55 -6.37
N GLU A 242 -3.25 15.26 -7.38
CA GLU A 242 -3.16 15.88 -8.70
C GLU A 242 -3.50 17.38 -8.66
N ALA A 243 -4.53 17.79 -7.89
CA ALA A 243 -4.83 19.19 -7.66
C ALA A 243 -3.69 19.96 -6.96
N ALA A 244 -2.83 19.26 -6.21
CA ALA A 244 -1.62 19.82 -5.61
C ALA A 244 -0.38 19.79 -6.55
N GLY A 245 -0.55 19.39 -7.81
CA GLY A 245 0.52 19.30 -8.82
C GLY A 245 1.35 18.01 -8.74
N GLY A 246 0.95 17.04 -7.92
CA GLY A 246 1.59 15.74 -7.82
C GLY A 246 1.00 14.69 -8.75
N ARG A 247 1.58 13.49 -8.71
CA ARG A 247 1.05 12.28 -9.35
C ARG A 247 0.77 11.24 -8.28
N ALA A 248 -0.42 10.66 -8.27
CA ALA A 248 -0.71 9.55 -7.37
C ALA A 248 -0.48 8.20 -8.06
N ARG A 249 0.18 7.28 -7.36
CA ARG A 249 0.18 5.85 -7.64
C ARG A 249 -0.58 5.18 -6.51
N LEU A 250 -1.57 4.36 -6.85
CA LEU A 250 -2.53 3.83 -5.87
C LEU A 250 -2.29 2.33 -5.71
N PHE A 251 -2.11 1.88 -4.48
CA PHE A 251 -1.91 0.48 -4.16
C PHE A 251 -2.88 0.05 -3.07
N SER A 252 -3.60 -1.04 -3.30
CA SER A 252 -4.38 -1.69 -2.26
C SER A 252 -3.89 -3.10 -2.01
N TRP A 253 -3.99 -3.59 -0.77
CA TRP A 253 -3.61 -4.99 -0.54
C TRP A 253 -4.51 -5.91 -1.32
N LEU A 254 -5.83 -5.67 -1.24
CA LEU A 254 -6.81 -6.53 -1.88
C LEU A 254 -7.89 -5.76 -2.64
N LYS A 255 -8.30 -6.29 -3.78
CA LYS A 255 -9.40 -5.77 -4.62
C LYS A 255 -10.66 -6.60 -4.37
N THR A 256 -11.76 -5.97 -3.96
CA THR A 256 -13.05 -6.68 -3.86
C THR A 256 -13.48 -7.17 -5.24
N ILE A 257 -13.80 -8.46 -5.32
CA ILE A 257 -14.19 -9.11 -6.58
C ILE A 257 -15.49 -8.56 -7.15
N ASN A 258 -15.68 -8.67 -8.46
CA ASN A 258 -16.88 -8.28 -9.20
C ASN A 258 -17.31 -6.80 -9.06
N ALA A 259 -16.62 -6.00 -8.26
CA ALA A 259 -16.89 -4.58 -8.12
C ALA A 259 -16.02 -3.82 -9.12
N PRO A 260 -16.57 -2.96 -10.00
CA PRO A 260 -15.76 -2.14 -10.88
C PRO A 260 -14.92 -1.15 -10.08
N TYR A 261 -13.85 -0.65 -10.68
CA TYR A 261 -13.17 0.55 -10.19
C TYR A 261 -13.80 1.77 -10.82
N THR A 262 -14.24 2.71 -10.01
CA THR A 262 -14.87 3.93 -10.49
C THR A 262 -13.87 5.08 -10.42
N ARG A 263 -13.50 5.64 -11.58
CA ARG A 263 -12.61 6.80 -11.75
C ARG A 263 -13.40 8.09 -11.85
N ILE A 264 -12.89 9.18 -11.29
CA ILE A 264 -13.42 10.53 -11.56
C ILE A 264 -13.00 10.93 -12.97
N ASN A 265 -13.98 11.19 -13.84
CA ASN A 265 -13.75 11.47 -15.27
C ASN A 265 -13.12 12.85 -15.48
N SER A 266 -13.71 13.88 -14.88
CA SER A 266 -13.21 15.26 -14.91
C SER A 266 -12.80 15.68 -13.51
N ALA A 267 -11.55 16.10 -13.36
CA ALA A 267 -11.01 16.53 -12.06
C ALA A 267 -11.87 17.68 -11.50
N PRO A 268 -12.46 17.53 -10.30
CA PRO A 268 -13.16 18.63 -9.65
C PRO A 268 -12.18 19.74 -9.29
N ASP A 269 -12.66 20.98 -9.27
CA ASP A 269 -11.89 22.08 -8.71
C ASP A 269 -11.81 21.90 -7.19
N LEU A 270 -10.61 21.54 -6.71
CA LEU A 270 -10.34 21.24 -5.30
C LEU A 270 -9.33 22.25 -4.77
N ALA A 271 -9.58 22.76 -3.57
CA ALA A 271 -8.55 23.40 -2.77
C ALA A 271 -7.82 22.30 -1.97
N PRO A 272 -6.65 21.79 -2.40
CA PRO A 272 -6.18 20.49 -1.93
C PRO A 272 -5.76 20.49 -0.45
N PHE A 273 -5.35 21.63 0.07
CA PHE A 273 -4.86 21.78 1.46
C PHE A 273 -5.90 22.38 2.41
N LYS A 274 -7.19 22.34 2.06
CA LYS A 274 -8.30 22.84 2.87
C LYS A 274 -9.50 21.88 2.77
N PRO A 275 -10.40 21.87 3.76
CA PRO A 275 -11.74 21.29 3.60
C PRO A 275 -12.43 21.80 2.33
N ASN A 276 -13.12 20.90 1.63
CA ASN A 276 -13.93 21.22 0.44
C ASN A 276 -15.40 20.86 0.72
N GLY A 277 -16.31 21.63 0.13
CA GLY A 277 -17.76 21.40 0.23
C GLY A 277 -18.39 21.24 -1.14
N LEU A 278 -18.00 20.19 -1.87
CA LEU A 278 -18.57 19.91 -3.19
C LEU A 278 -20.02 19.46 -3.06
N GLU A 279 -20.92 20.10 -3.81
CA GLU A 279 -22.36 19.78 -3.79
C GLU A 279 -22.75 18.73 -4.83
N ASN A 280 -22.05 18.72 -5.97
CA ASN A 280 -22.37 17.89 -7.12
C ASN A 280 -21.46 16.66 -7.18
N GLU A 281 -22.06 15.49 -7.39
CA GLU A 281 -21.31 14.25 -7.62
C GLU A 281 -20.49 14.36 -8.93
N PRO A 282 -19.16 14.18 -8.89
CA PRO A 282 -18.36 14.20 -10.10
C PRO A 282 -18.78 13.09 -11.07
N LEU A 283 -18.74 13.39 -12.37
CA LEU A 283 -18.93 12.38 -13.41
C LEU A 283 -17.87 11.27 -13.27
N SER A 284 -18.29 10.05 -13.54
CA SER A 284 -17.46 8.88 -13.34
C SER A 284 -17.34 8.00 -14.57
N LEU A 285 -16.18 7.37 -14.72
CA LEU A 285 -15.91 6.29 -15.65
C LEU A 285 -15.69 5.00 -14.86
N GLU A 286 -16.18 3.87 -15.36
CA GLU A 286 -15.97 2.58 -14.72
C GLU A 286 -14.96 1.71 -15.50
N TYR A 287 -14.09 1.05 -14.76
CA TYR A 287 -13.22 -0.02 -15.25
C TYR A 287 -13.74 -1.34 -14.70
N ASP A 288 -14.10 -2.25 -15.60
CA ASP A 288 -14.63 -3.56 -15.24
C ASP A 288 -13.63 -4.36 -14.38
N TYR A 289 -14.14 -5.14 -13.45
CA TYR A 289 -13.28 -5.94 -12.58
C TYR A 289 -12.50 -6.99 -13.37
N PHE A 290 -13.17 -7.76 -14.23
CA PHE A 290 -12.59 -8.92 -14.90
C PHE A 290 -11.62 -8.53 -16.01
N ALA A 291 -11.92 -7.46 -16.76
CA ALA A 291 -11.07 -6.94 -17.81
C ALA A 291 -9.67 -6.50 -17.31
N HIS A 292 -9.53 -6.22 -16.01
CA HIS A 292 -8.32 -5.70 -15.40
C HIS A 292 -7.64 -6.69 -14.43
N VAL A 293 -8.05 -7.96 -14.45
CA VAL A 293 -7.29 -9.04 -13.80
C VAL A 293 -6.07 -9.34 -14.67
N VAL A 294 -4.86 -9.07 -14.14
CA VAL A 294 -3.59 -9.26 -14.86
C VAL A 294 -2.90 -10.58 -14.50
N ALA A 295 -3.31 -11.23 -13.40
CA ALA A 295 -2.70 -12.48 -12.95
C ALA A 295 -3.74 -13.44 -12.35
N ASN A 296 -4.36 -14.27 -13.20
CA ASN A 296 -5.35 -15.27 -12.76
C ASN A 296 -4.80 -16.31 -11.77
N GLY A 297 -3.48 -16.53 -11.75
CA GLY A 297 -2.81 -17.45 -10.82
C GLY A 297 -2.56 -16.89 -9.41
N ALA A 298 -2.68 -15.57 -9.21
CA ALA A 298 -2.39 -14.95 -7.91
C ALA A 298 -3.22 -15.50 -6.73
N PRO A 299 -4.53 -15.81 -6.87
CA PRO A 299 -5.33 -16.30 -5.73
C PRO A 299 -4.80 -17.62 -5.16
N GLY A 300 -4.45 -18.57 -6.04
CA GLY A 300 -3.85 -19.85 -5.64
C GLY A 300 -2.49 -19.64 -4.99
N GLU A 301 -1.64 -18.83 -5.59
CA GLU A 301 -0.31 -18.51 -5.05
C GLU A 301 -0.38 -17.84 -3.67
N ILE A 302 -1.34 -16.91 -3.44
CA ILE A 302 -1.55 -16.26 -2.14
C ILE A 302 -1.92 -17.30 -1.08
N HIS A 303 -2.82 -18.22 -1.41
CA HIS A 303 -3.24 -19.27 -0.49
C HIS A 303 -2.10 -20.22 -0.15
N GLU A 304 -1.38 -20.72 -1.17
CA GLU A 304 -0.19 -21.55 -0.98
C GLU A 304 0.87 -20.85 -0.14
N SER A 305 1.07 -19.55 -0.37
CA SER A 305 1.98 -18.72 0.43
C SER A 305 1.55 -18.63 1.89
N LEU A 306 0.25 -18.44 2.16
CA LEU A 306 -0.29 -18.38 3.52
C LEU A 306 -0.16 -19.74 4.24
N CYS A 307 -0.49 -20.85 3.57
CA CYS A 307 -0.30 -22.19 4.10
C CYS A 307 1.18 -22.45 4.40
N ARG A 308 2.06 -22.20 3.43
CA ARG A 308 3.51 -22.38 3.59
C ARG A 308 4.09 -21.50 4.70
N TYR A 309 3.55 -20.29 4.89
CA TYR A 309 3.95 -19.40 5.98
C TYR A 309 3.59 -19.97 7.35
N ARG A 310 2.37 -20.50 7.50
CA ARG A 310 1.85 -21.08 8.75
C ARG A 310 2.50 -22.42 9.08
N ASP A 311 2.68 -23.26 8.08
CA ASP A 311 3.22 -24.62 8.23
C ASP A 311 4.74 -24.67 8.01
N TRP A 312 5.42 -23.52 8.08
CA TRP A 312 6.84 -23.41 7.76
C TRP A 312 7.68 -24.32 8.64
N LYS A 313 8.42 -25.24 8.00
CA LYS A 313 9.42 -26.09 8.63
C LYS A 313 10.74 -25.91 7.89
N TRP A 314 11.77 -25.53 8.63
CA TRP A 314 13.14 -25.50 8.12
C TRP A 314 13.68 -26.93 8.15
N ALA A 315 13.95 -27.49 6.97
CA ALA A 315 14.60 -28.78 6.81
C ALA A 315 16.08 -28.56 6.50
#